data_AF-A0A2W2B2K4-F1
#
_entry.id   AF-A0A2W2B2K4-F1
#
_cell.length_a   1.000
_cell.length_b   1.000
_cell.length_c   1.000
_cell.angle_alpha   90.00
_cell.angle_beta   90.00
_cell.angle_gamma   90.00
#
_symmetry.space_group_name_H-M   'P 1'
#
loop_
_entity.id
_entity.type
_entity.pdbx_description
1 polymer ?
#
loop_
_entity_poly.entity_id
_entity_poly.type
_entity_poly.pdbx_seq_one_letter_code
_entity_poly.pdbx_strand_id
1 'polypeptide(L)'
;TRGTPVQPLLAVSDPAIVVESVKLAEDRSGDLVVRLYEAHGNRSKATLTTSFQFTEVVATDLLERPVPSEAIAGAELTLRPFELLTLRFTGLER
;
A
#
# COMPACT_ATOMS: atom_id res chain seq x y z
N THR A 1 -20.94 23.42 3.52
CA THR A 1 -21.10 22.48 2.38
C THR A 1 -21.12 21.07 2.93
N ARG A 2 -22.19 20.29 2.72
CA ARG A 2 -22.16 18.86 3.08
C ARG A 2 -21.53 18.10 1.89
N GLY A 3 -20.41 17.42 2.12
CA GLY A 3 -19.80 16.52 1.15
C GLY A 3 -20.45 15.13 1.24
N THR A 4 -20.60 14.47 0.11
CA THR A 4 -21.00 13.05 0.05
C THR A 4 -19.77 12.18 0.34
N PRO A 5 -19.89 11.09 1.12
CA PRO A 5 -18.80 10.15 1.32
C PRO A 5 -18.34 9.57 -0.03
N VAL A 6 -17.03 9.57 -0.26
CA VAL A 6 -16.39 8.88 -1.39
C VAL A 6 -15.79 7.57 -0.89
N GLN A 7 -15.81 6.55 -1.75
CA GLN A 7 -15.17 5.28 -1.46
C GLN A 7 -13.65 5.47 -1.32
N PRO A 8 -13.00 4.91 -0.29
CA PRO A 8 -11.54 4.97 -0.15
C PRO A 8 -10.86 4.22 -1.29
N LEU A 9 -9.74 4.76 -1.80
CA LEU A 9 -8.90 4.06 -2.80
C LEU A 9 -8.35 2.74 -2.26
N LEU A 10 -7.99 2.72 -0.99
CA LEU A 10 -7.52 1.53 -0.30
C LEU A 10 -7.87 1.55 1.18
N ALA A 11 -7.96 0.36 1.76
CA ALA A 11 -8.23 0.13 3.18
C ALA A 11 -7.36 -1.00 3.70
N VAL A 12 -6.96 -0.92 4.97
CA VAL A 12 -6.21 -1.94 5.69
C VAL A 12 -6.99 -2.36 6.92
N SER A 13 -7.04 -3.67 7.19
CA SER A 13 -7.92 -4.23 8.23
C SER A 13 -7.42 -4.07 9.66
N ASP A 14 -6.12 -3.78 9.86
CA ASP A 14 -5.51 -3.62 11.18
C ASP A 14 -5.07 -2.16 11.37
N PRO A 15 -5.57 -1.45 12.41
CA PRO A 15 -5.19 -0.06 12.68
C PRO A 15 -3.71 0.13 13.04
N ALA A 16 -2.97 -0.95 13.38
CA ALA A 16 -1.52 -0.89 13.58
C ALA A 16 -0.76 -0.63 12.29
N ILE A 17 -1.33 -0.94 11.12
CA ILE A 17 -0.73 -0.64 9.81
C ILE A 17 -1.39 0.61 9.27
N VAL A 18 -0.60 1.67 9.10
CA VAL A 18 -1.10 2.99 8.70
C VAL A 18 -0.65 3.29 7.27
N VAL A 19 -1.58 3.74 6.44
CA VAL A 19 -1.27 4.31 5.11
C VAL A 19 -0.73 5.71 5.32
N GLU A 20 0.54 5.92 4.99
CA GLU A 20 1.20 7.21 5.11
C GLU A 20 0.98 8.07 3.86
N SER A 21 1.12 7.47 2.68
CA SER A 21 1.02 8.21 1.43
C SER A 21 0.48 7.35 0.30
N VAL A 22 -0.19 8.03 -0.62
CA VAL A 22 -0.71 7.49 -1.89
C VAL A 22 -0.36 8.51 -2.96
N LYS A 23 0.45 8.11 -3.95
CA LYS A 23 0.88 8.99 -5.04
C LYS A 23 1.01 8.21 -6.34
N LEU A 24 1.07 8.92 -7.47
CA LEU A 24 1.55 8.32 -8.71
C LEU A 24 3.07 8.14 -8.65
N ALA A 25 3.57 7.13 -9.34
CA ALA A 25 5.00 6.88 -9.51
C ALA A 25 5.71 8.07 -10.19
N GLU A 26 6.95 8.35 -9.77
CA GLU A 26 7.70 9.52 -10.24
C GLU A 26 8.19 9.39 -11.68
N ASP A 27 8.32 8.16 -12.18
CA ASP A 27 8.70 7.86 -13.55
C ASP A 27 7.59 8.14 -14.58
N ARG A 28 6.44 8.65 -14.14
CA ARG A 28 5.26 8.96 -14.97
C ARG A 28 4.68 7.76 -15.71
N SER A 29 4.94 6.54 -15.24
CA SER A 29 4.29 5.32 -15.71
C SER A 29 2.76 5.34 -15.57
N GLY A 30 2.26 6.10 -14.59
CA GLY A 30 0.85 6.05 -14.18
C GLY A 30 0.58 4.99 -13.10
N ASP A 31 1.62 4.28 -12.63
CA ASP A 31 1.53 3.34 -11.51
C ASP A 31 1.22 4.07 -10.20
N LEU A 32 0.60 3.35 -9.26
CA LEU A 32 0.31 3.88 -7.93
C LEU A 32 1.36 3.41 -6.93
N VAL A 33 1.94 4.34 -6.18
CA VAL A 33 2.85 4.07 -5.08
C VAL A 33 2.13 4.38 -3.77
N VAL A 34 2.14 3.39 -2.87
CA VAL A 34 1.52 3.47 -1.55
C VAL A 34 2.58 3.18 -0.50
N ARG A 35 2.76 4.08 0.46
CA ARG A 35 3.64 3.86 1.61
C ARG A 35 2.81 3.56 2.84
N LEU A 36 3.17 2.48 3.53
CA LEU A 36 2.57 2.05 4.78
C LEU A 36 3.64 1.94 5.87
N TYR A 37 3.23 2.03 7.12
CA TYR A 37 4.10 1.72 8.25
C TYR A 37 3.36 1.03 9.39
N GLU A 38 4.10 0.29 10.20
CA GLU A 38 3.61 -0.27 11.45
C GLU A 38 3.77 0.75 12.59
N ALA A 39 2.69 1.09 13.27
CA ALA A 39 2.62 2.22 14.21
C ALA A 39 2.73 1.82 15.68
N HIS A 40 2.50 0.55 16.03
CA HIS A 40 2.35 0.12 17.42
C HIS A 40 3.58 -0.61 17.99
N GLY A 41 4.63 -0.80 17.19
CA GLY A 41 5.85 -1.49 17.59
C GLY A 41 5.67 -3.01 17.69
N ASN A 42 4.69 -3.58 16.99
CA ASN A 42 4.38 -5.01 17.02
C ASN A 42 4.58 -5.66 15.65
N ARG A 43 4.63 -7.00 15.62
CA ARG A 43 4.46 -7.72 14.36
C ARG A 43 2.97 -7.75 14.02
N SER A 44 2.58 -7.05 12.97
CA SER A 44 1.18 -6.79 12.62
C SER A 44 0.80 -7.45 11.30
N LYS A 45 -0.44 -7.94 11.20
CA LYS A 45 -0.98 -8.58 9.99
C LYS A 45 -2.26 -7.89 9.57
N ALA A 46 -2.40 -7.57 8.29
CA ALA A 46 -3.61 -6.96 7.77
C ALA A 46 -3.96 -7.50 6.39
N THR A 47 -5.22 -7.37 6.00
CA THR A 47 -5.65 -7.48 4.61
C THR A 47 -5.72 -6.09 4.00
N LEU A 48 -5.07 -5.92 2.84
CA LEU A 48 -5.17 -4.73 2.00
C LEU A 48 -6.32 -4.92 1.00
N THR A 49 -7.23 -3.95 0.94
CA THR A 49 -8.32 -3.90 -0.05
C THR A 49 -8.18 -2.64 -0.88
N THR A 50 -8.36 -2.74 -2.20
CA THR A 50 -8.33 -1.62 -3.14
C THR A 50 -9.72 -1.43 -3.77
N SER A 51 -10.09 -0.19 -4.10
CA SER A 51 -11.29 0.11 -4.88
C SER A 51 -11.04 0.16 -6.39
N PHE A 52 -9.85 -0.25 -6.82
CA PHE A 52 -9.37 -0.25 -8.19
C PHE A 52 -8.76 -1.61 -8.51
N GLN A 53 -8.75 -1.94 -9.80
CA GLN A 53 -8.12 -3.15 -10.30
C GLN A 53 -6.66 -2.88 -10.66
N PHE A 54 -5.81 -3.90 -10.54
CA PHE A 54 -4.39 -3.85 -10.86
C PHE A 54 -3.92 -5.23 -11.29
N THR A 55 -2.83 -5.28 -12.05
CA THR A 55 -2.25 -6.53 -12.52
C THR A 55 -1.25 -7.10 -11.52
N GLU A 56 -0.42 -6.23 -10.93
CA GLU A 56 0.65 -6.63 -10.03
C GLU A 56 0.81 -5.63 -8.89
N VAL A 57 1.22 -6.13 -7.72
CA VAL A 57 1.69 -5.33 -6.59
C VAL A 57 3.02 -5.88 -6.11
N VAL A 58 4.02 -5.00 -5.99
CA VAL A 58 5.36 -5.37 -5.51
C VAL A 58 5.84 -4.42 -4.43
N ALA A 59 6.68 -4.94 -3.53
CA ALA A 59 7.42 -4.09 -2.59
C ALA A 59 8.56 -3.37 -3.32
N THR A 60 8.86 -2.16 -2.86
CA THR A 60 9.90 -1.30 -3.43
C THR A 60 10.74 -0.66 -2.34
N ASP A 61 11.93 -0.19 -2.73
CA ASP A 61 12.73 0.70 -1.90
C ASP A 61 12.19 2.16 -1.92
N LEU A 62 12.89 3.07 -1.24
CA LEU A 62 12.49 4.48 -1.20
C LEU A 62 12.58 5.21 -2.56
N LEU A 63 13.23 4.59 -3.56
CA LEU A 63 13.35 5.10 -4.93
C LEU A 63 12.41 4.37 -5.89
N GLU A 64 11.38 3.68 -5.39
CA GLU A 64 10.35 2.99 -6.17
C GLU A 64 10.86 1.81 -7.01
N ARG A 65 12.04 1.27 -6.67
CA ARG A 65 12.64 0.12 -7.36
C ARG A 65 12.20 -1.17 -6.69
N PRO A 66 11.77 -2.21 -7.44
CA PRO A 66 11.34 -3.47 -6.87
C PRO A 66 12.41 -4.12 -6.00
N VAL A 67 11.99 -4.63 -4.84
CA VAL A 67 12.83 -5.40 -3.93
C VAL A 67 12.13 -6.69 -3.50
N PRO A 68 12.87 -7.79 -3.26
CA PRO A 68 12.30 -8.96 -2.63
C PRO A 68 11.73 -8.60 -1.25
N SER A 69 10.50 -9.03 -0.98
CA SER A 69 9.85 -8.81 0.32
C SER A 69 8.85 -9.91 0.62
N GLU A 70 8.82 -10.35 1.87
CA GLU A 70 7.78 -11.24 2.41
C GLU A 70 6.65 -10.45 3.10
N ALA A 71 6.73 -9.11 3.09
CA ALA A 71 5.77 -8.26 3.78
C ALA A 71 4.41 -8.20 3.07
N ILE A 72 4.32 -8.68 1.82
CA ILE A 72 3.09 -8.78 1.06
C ILE A 72 3.00 -10.14 0.34
N ALA A 73 1.84 -10.79 0.47
CA ALA A 73 1.50 -12.02 -0.25
C ALA A 73 0.05 -11.91 -0.75
N GLY A 74 -0.14 -11.61 -2.04
CA GLY A 74 -1.46 -11.25 -2.56
C GLY A 74 -1.98 -9.97 -1.88
N ALA A 75 -3.07 -10.10 -1.13
CA ALA A 75 -3.67 -9.01 -0.35
C ALA A 75 -3.25 -9.01 1.14
N GLU A 76 -2.48 -9.99 1.59
CA GLU A 76 -2.06 -10.08 3.00
C GLU A 76 -0.78 -9.31 3.22
N LEU A 77 -0.78 -8.46 4.24
CA LEU A 77 0.37 -7.70 4.73
C LEU A 77 0.88 -8.32 6.04
N THR A 78 2.21 -8.41 6.19
CA THR A 78 2.87 -8.74 7.46
C THR A 78 4.04 -7.79 7.69
N LEU A 79 3.90 -6.86 8.62
CA LEU A 79 4.95 -5.89 8.96
C LEU A 79 5.59 -6.24 10.31
N ARG A 80 6.89 -6.00 10.42
CA ARG A 80 7.67 -6.03 11.66
C ARG A 80 7.45 -4.73 12.45
N PRO A 81 7.81 -4.70 13.75
CA PRO A 81 7.76 -3.48 14.55
C PRO A 81 8.38 -2.27 13.84
N PHE A 82 7.60 -1.21 13.69
CA PHE A 82 8.01 0.05 13.03
C PHE A 82 8.54 -0.09 11.59
N GLU A 83 8.20 -1.17 10.90
CA GLU A 83 8.60 -1.36 9.52
C GLU A 83 7.89 -0.38 8.59
N LEU A 84 8.66 0.17 7.64
CA LEU A 84 8.15 0.94 6.50
C LEU A 84 8.03 0.00 5.30
N LEU A 85 6.88 0.00 4.62
CA LEU A 85 6.62 -0.78 3.42
C LEU A 85 6.15 0.15 2.30
N THR A 86 6.87 0.20 1.19
CA THR A 86 6.44 0.91 -0.02
C THR A 86 5.97 -0.11 -1.05
N LEU A 87 4.72 -0.04 -1.47
CA LEU A 87 4.13 -0.87 -2.50
C LEU A 87 3.97 -0.08 -3.79
N ARG A 88 4.23 -0.72 -4.93
CA ARG A 88 3.95 -0.20 -6.27
C ARG A 88 2.93 -1.11 -6.95
N PHE A 89 1.83 -0.53 -7.39
CA PHE A 89 0.75 -1.19 -8.14
C PHE A 89 0.87 -0.81 -9.62
N THR A 90 0.89 -1.82 -10.49
CA THR A 90 1.02 -1.64 -11.94
C THR A 90 -0.21 -2.17 -12.67
N GLY A 91 -0.44 -1.67 -13.89
CA GLY A 91 -1.58 -2.08 -14.71
C GLY A 91 -2.93 -1.70 -14.11
N LEU A 92 -3.05 -0.45 -13.63
CA LEU A 92 -4.28 0.04 -13.03
C LEU A 92 -5.43 0.09 -14.05
N GLU A 93 -6.54 -0.57 -13.73
CA GLU A 93 -7.79 -0.45 -14.46
C GLU A 93 -8.83 0.25 -13.56
N ARG A 94 -9.67 1.09 -14.18
CA ARG A 94 -10.65 1.94 -13.47
C ARG A 94 -11.89 1.17 -13.04
#